data_AF-A0A9W8EWJ3-F1
#
_entry.id   AF-A0A9W8EWJ3-F1
#
_cell.length_a   1.000
_cell.length_b   1.000
_cell.length_c   1.000
_cell.angle_alpha   90.00
_cell.angle_beta   90.00
_cell.angle_gamma   90.00
#
_symmetry.space_group_name_H-M   'P 1'
#
loop_
_entity.id
_entity.type
_entity.pdbx_description
1 polymer ?
#
loop_
_entity_poly.entity_id
_entity_poly.type
_entity_poly.pdbx_seq_one_letter_code
_entity_poly.pdbx_strand_id
1 'polypeptide(L)'
;MVSLETLPQEIFNRIALALDVADLGSLAQVSRSLCKMARCDDLWIERVSADFGDREVIVELLAESGVDISELLDATTDLVPWRLPHSYQHGDRIPADPTYTGHGLRCYRERLARVAPTSEDEYVDRVKHSEAEIDRVKLMLREGPQASEEVFVEAAFRLVLVQEWFPASAECYYLWALICYMRNTLKPALAFLSIAHDINSDFAPVHELQAEVQSMANGVFGVAGQAPLLDESCSGPSPQLAKALALIFNHFDRDRDGVLNMSELGAVVRVTNGQPAPPAMITQIVGTFGGQISSRSGRKVAGWDLGSLTNFYVAQTMQDPQETRQDMAKFGFDPHTLCKV
;
A
#
# COMPACT_ATOMS: atom_id res chain seq x y z
N MET A 1 -48.88 2.78 6.01
CA MET A 1 -47.78 3.11 5.08
C MET A 1 -46.75 3.90 5.86
N VAL A 2 -45.50 3.45 5.89
CA VAL A 2 -44.40 4.21 6.49
C VAL A 2 -44.10 5.39 5.57
N SER A 3 -44.03 6.61 6.12
CA SER A 3 -43.67 7.78 5.32
C SER A 3 -42.19 7.73 4.99
N LEU A 4 -41.81 7.99 3.74
CA LEU A 4 -40.40 8.04 3.32
C LEU A 4 -39.58 8.96 4.23
N GLU A 5 -40.18 10.06 4.68
CA GLU A 5 -39.59 11.08 5.57
C GLU A 5 -39.22 10.55 6.97
N THR A 6 -39.65 9.33 7.33
CA THR A 6 -39.34 8.71 8.63
C THR A 6 -38.18 7.70 8.57
N LEU A 7 -37.58 7.50 7.39
CA LEU A 7 -36.42 6.63 7.24
C LEU A 7 -35.17 7.25 7.90
N PRO A 8 -34.30 6.43 8.50
CA PRO A 8 -32.98 6.87 8.97
C PRO A 8 -32.13 7.48 7.86
N GLN A 9 -31.24 8.41 8.22
CA GLN A 9 -30.36 9.11 7.28
C GLN A 9 -29.48 8.14 6.48
N GLU A 10 -29.04 7.06 7.11
CA GLU A 10 -28.21 6.02 6.49
C GLU A 10 -28.94 5.32 5.33
N ILE A 11 -30.26 5.16 5.43
CA ILE A 11 -31.07 4.60 4.35
C ILE A 11 -31.15 5.59 3.19
N PHE A 12 -31.30 6.88 3.48
CA PHE A 12 -31.31 7.91 2.45
C PHE A 12 -29.97 8.01 1.71
N ASN A 13 -28.84 7.96 2.42
CA ASN A 13 -27.52 7.95 1.79
C ASN A 13 -27.39 6.75 0.85
N ARG A 14 -27.78 5.55 1.30
CA ARG A 14 -27.78 4.34 0.45
C ARG A 14 -28.68 4.45 -0.77
N ILE A 15 -29.88 5.02 -0.62
CA ILE A 15 -30.79 5.26 -1.75
C ILE A 15 -30.13 6.23 -2.74
N ALA A 16 -29.53 7.32 -2.26
CA ALA A 16 -28.92 8.32 -3.13
C ALA A 16 -27.65 7.84 -3.84
N LEU A 17 -26.89 6.94 -3.24
CA LEU A 17 -25.76 6.28 -3.89
C LEU A 17 -26.22 5.21 -4.90
N ALA A 18 -27.37 4.58 -4.67
CA ALA A 18 -27.89 3.52 -5.55
C ALA A 18 -28.67 4.02 -6.77
N LEU A 19 -29.25 5.23 -6.71
CA LEU A 19 -30.01 5.82 -7.83
C LEU A 19 -29.08 6.57 -8.78
N ASP A 20 -29.36 6.57 -10.08
CA ASP A 20 -28.70 7.49 -11.00
C ASP A 20 -29.04 8.97 -10.69
N VAL A 21 -28.33 9.92 -11.29
CA VAL A 21 -28.55 11.35 -11.02
C VAL A 21 -29.92 11.85 -11.46
N ALA A 22 -30.49 11.30 -12.53
CA ALA A 22 -31.79 11.71 -13.05
C ALA A 22 -32.93 11.21 -12.15
N ASP A 23 -32.83 9.98 -11.68
CA ASP A 23 -33.74 9.34 -10.74
C ASP A 23 -33.66 9.98 -9.37
N LEU A 24 -32.44 10.24 -8.86
CA LEU A 24 -32.25 10.98 -7.62
C LEU A 24 -32.87 12.38 -7.72
N GLY A 25 -32.70 13.06 -8.84
CA GLY A 25 -33.33 14.36 -9.12
C GLY A 25 -34.86 14.28 -9.12
N SER A 26 -35.43 13.25 -9.76
CA SER A 26 -36.87 13.03 -9.83
C SER A 26 -37.47 12.69 -8.46
N LEU A 27 -36.78 11.86 -7.68
CA LEU A 27 -37.21 11.46 -6.34
C LEU A 27 -37.05 12.61 -5.32
N ALA A 28 -36.02 13.43 -5.48
CA ALA A 28 -35.82 14.66 -4.69
C ALA A 28 -36.93 15.70 -4.91
N GLN A 29 -37.63 15.69 -6.06
CA GLN A 29 -38.78 16.60 -6.28
C GLN A 29 -40.00 16.22 -5.43
N VAL A 30 -40.12 14.94 -5.03
CA VAL A 30 -41.28 14.43 -4.29
C VAL A 30 -41.01 14.20 -2.80
N SER A 31 -39.76 14.30 -2.33
CA SER A 31 -39.36 14.16 -0.92
C SER A 31 -38.48 15.30 -0.44
N ARG A 32 -38.85 15.90 0.70
CA ARG A 32 -38.10 17.04 1.27
C ARG A 32 -36.75 16.60 1.84
N SER A 33 -36.70 15.46 2.51
CA SER A 33 -35.44 14.88 3.01
C SER A 33 -34.46 14.57 1.89
N LEU A 34 -34.92 13.94 0.80
CA LEU A 34 -34.06 13.70 -0.36
C LEU A 34 -33.64 14.99 -1.07
N CYS A 35 -34.52 15.99 -1.17
CA CYS A 35 -34.18 17.31 -1.71
C CYS A 35 -33.06 17.99 -0.91
N LYS A 36 -33.14 17.93 0.42
CA LYS A 36 -32.11 18.48 1.31
C LYS A 36 -30.79 17.74 1.12
N MET A 37 -30.82 16.41 1.07
CA MET A 37 -29.62 15.59 0.91
C MET A 37 -28.98 15.71 -0.49
N ALA A 38 -29.77 15.83 -1.55
CA ALA A 38 -29.27 16.13 -2.90
C ALA A 38 -28.60 17.51 -2.99
N ARG A 39 -28.80 18.37 -1.98
CA ARG A 39 -28.09 19.64 -1.78
C ARG A 39 -27.01 19.53 -0.68
N CYS A 40 -26.51 18.34 -0.38
CA CYS A 40 -25.38 18.15 0.52
C CYS A 40 -24.14 17.88 -0.33
N ASP A 41 -23.08 18.67 -0.16
CA ASP A 41 -21.83 18.42 -0.89
C ASP A 41 -21.19 17.08 -0.51
N ASP A 42 -21.29 16.68 0.75
CA ASP A 42 -20.72 15.42 1.25
C ASP A 42 -21.30 14.21 0.52
N LEU A 43 -22.61 14.21 0.23
CA LEU A 43 -23.24 13.15 -0.57
C LEU A 43 -22.57 13.05 -1.94
N TRP A 44 -22.37 14.18 -2.61
CA TRP A 44 -21.82 14.17 -3.96
C TRP A 44 -20.33 13.85 -3.96
N ILE A 45 -19.58 14.21 -2.92
CA ILE A 45 -18.19 13.80 -2.75
C ILE A 45 -18.13 12.28 -2.53
N GLU A 46 -18.96 11.73 -1.63
CA GLU A 46 -19.07 10.28 -1.40
C GLU A 46 -19.44 9.55 -2.69
N ARG A 47 -20.39 10.11 -3.45
CA ARG A 47 -20.79 9.57 -4.75
C ARG A 47 -19.68 9.66 -5.79
N VAL A 48 -18.87 10.72 -5.78
CA VAL A 48 -17.69 10.82 -6.64
C VAL A 48 -16.70 9.70 -6.29
N SER A 49 -16.43 9.46 -5.00
CA SER A 49 -15.57 8.35 -4.56
C SER A 49 -16.14 6.98 -4.96
N ALA A 50 -17.46 6.80 -4.85
CA ALA A 50 -18.12 5.53 -5.19
C ALA A 50 -18.11 5.25 -6.71
N ASP A 51 -18.50 6.23 -7.53
CA ASP A 51 -18.65 6.05 -8.98
C ASP A 51 -17.31 6.16 -9.71
N PHE A 52 -16.38 6.97 -9.18
CA PHE A 52 -15.14 7.32 -9.85
C PHE A 52 -13.87 6.93 -9.07
N GLY A 53 -13.98 6.14 -8.01
CA GLY A 53 -12.90 5.76 -7.11
C GLY A 53 -12.35 6.92 -6.25
N ASP A 54 -11.87 6.60 -5.04
CA ASP A 54 -11.38 7.60 -4.10
C ASP A 54 -9.90 7.93 -4.33
N ARG A 55 -9.62 9.06 -5.00
CA ARG A 55 -8.25 9.49 -5.29
C ARG A 55 -7.45 9.84 -4.03
N GLU A 56 -8.09 10.34 -2.97
CA GLU A 56 -7.36 10.65 -1.73
C GLU A 56 -6.85 9.37 -1.11
N VAL A 57 -7.70 8.34 -1.05
CA VAL A 57 -7.29 7.00 -0.60
C VAL A 57 -6.17 6.43 -1.47
N ILE A 58 -6.26 6.57 -2.81
CA ILE A 58 -5.19 6.12 -3.72
C ILE A 58 -3.86 6.81 -3.39
N VAL A 59 -3.87 8.14 -3.23
CA VAL A 59 -2.66 8.93 -2.94
C VAL A 59 -2.10 8.58 -1.56
N GLU A 60 -2.95 8.43 -0.55
CA GLU A 60 -2.56 8.06 0.82
C GLU A 60 -1.88 6.69 0.84
N LEU A 61 -2.49 5.67 0.23
CA LEU A 61 -1.92 4.33 0.15
C LEU A 61 -0.59 4.28 -0.63
N LEU A 62 -0.45 5.09 -1.68
CA LEU A 62 0.81 5.23 -2.42
C LEU A 62 1.88 5.95 -1.58
N ALA A 63 1.53 7.01 -0.87
CA ALA A 63 2.44 7.73 0.02
C ALA A 63 2.91 6.85 1.18
N GLU A 64 2.03 6.05 1.77
CA GLU A 64 2.38 5.00 2.75
C GLU A 64 3.38 3.98 2.18
N SER A 65 3.38 3.80 0.87
CA SER A 65 4.31 2.92 0.15
C SER A 65 5.61 3.60 -0.27
N GLY A 66 5.81 4.87 0.11
CA GLY A 66 6.92 5.70 -0.32
C GLY A 66 6.89 6.02 -1.82
N VAL A 67 5.69 6.07 -2.40
CA VAL A 67 5.45 6.49 -3.80
C VAL A 67 4.66 7.81 -3.75
N ASP A 68 5.37 8.93 -3.66
CA ASP A 68 4.75 10.24 -3.63
C ASP A 68 4.51 10.76 -5.05
N ILE A 69 3.23 10.91 -5.42
CA ILE A 69 2.80 11.45 -6.72
C ILE A 69 2.27 12.89 -6.62
N SER A 70 2.38 13.53 -5.46
CA SER A 70 1.75 14.84 -5.20
C SER A 70 2.26 15.93 -6.14
N GLU A 71 3.58 15.98 -6.40
CA GLU A 71 4.15 16.96 -7.33
C GLU A 71 3.62 16.80 -8.76
N LEU A 72 3.43 15.56 -9.22
CA LEU A 72 2.88 15.28 -10.56
C LEU A 72 1.40 15.64 -10.64
N LEU A 73 0.64 15.38 -9.55
CA LEU A 73 -0.76 15.76 -9.44
C LEU A 73 -0.95 17.28 -9.42
N ASP A 74 -0.07 18.01 -8.74
CA ASP A 74 -0.12 19.47 -8.69
C ASP A 74 0.30 20.11 -10.03
N ALA A 75 1.21 19.47 -10.76
CA ALA A 75 1.67 19.94 -12.06
C ALA A 75 0.68 19.69 -13.20
N THR A 76 -0.23 18.72 -13.07
CA THR A 76 -1.13 18.36 -14.15
C THR A 76 -2.40 19.23 -14.17
N THR A 77 -2.73 19.76 -15.35
CA THR A 77 -4.00 20.44 -15.59
C THR A 77 -5.08 19.49 -16.12
N ASP A 78 -4.71 18.23 -16.38
CA ASP A 78 -5.60 17.26 -16.98
C ASP A 78 -6.57 16.65 -15.97
N LEU A 79 -6.38 16.89 -14.67
CA LEU A 79 -7.22 16.33 -13.62
C LEU A 79 -8.30 17.32 -13.15
N VAL A 80 -9.52 16.82 -12.95
CA VAL A 80 -10.55 17.61 -12.25
C VAL A 80 -10.14 17.71 -10.78
N PRO A 81 -10.12 18.91 -10.18
CA PRO A 81 -9.83 19.06 -8.76
C PRO A 81 -10.73 18.16 -7.91
N TRP A 82 -10.12 17.34 -7.04
CA TRP A 82 -10.84 16.39 -6.18
C TRP A 82 -11.66 17.08 -5.10
N ARG A 83 -11.08 18.10 -4.49
CA ARG A 83 -11.65 18.90 -3.39
C ARG A 83 -11.31 20.37 -3.60
N LEU A 84 -12.13 21.25 -3.03
CA LEU A 84 -11.75 22.65 -2.92
C LEU A 84 -10.41 22.74 -2.17
N PRO A 85 -9.48 23.58 -2.61
CA PRO A 85 -8.33 23.94 -1.81
C PRO A 85 -8.82 24.38 -0.42
N HIS A 86 -8.19 23.89 0.64
CA HIS A 86 -8.53 24.25 2.04
C HIS A 86 -8.58 25.78 2.25
N SER A 87 -7.88 26.56 1.41
CA SER A 87 -7.90 28.02 1.39
C SER A 87 -9.27 28.65 1.09
N TYR A 88 -10.22 27.93 0.48
CA TYR A 88 -11.59 28.42 0.30
C TYR A 88 -12.41 28.45 1.61
N GLN A 89 -11.93 27.82 2.69
CA GLN A 89 -12.63 27.81 3.97
C GLN A 89 -12.44 29.07 4.83
N HIS A 90 -11.50 29.97 4.48
CA HIS A 90 -11.10 31.06 5.39
C HIS A 90 -11.16 32.51 4.86
N GLY A 91 -11.57 32.75 3.60
CA GLY A 91 -11.36 34.06 2.95
C GLY A 91 -12.59 34.95 2.75
N ASP A 92 -13.58 34.50 1.96
CA ASP A 92 -14.58 35.42 1.41
C ASP A 92 -15.99 34.80 1.47
N ARG A 93 -16.87 35.48 2.21
CA ARG A 93 -18.33 35.25 2.29
C ARG A 93 -18.73 33.78 2.48
N ILE A 94 -18.76 33.35 3.74
CA ILE A 94 -19.45 32.11 4.16
C ILE A 94 -20.87 32.14 3.54
N PRO A 95 -21.25 31.18 2.68
CA PRO A 95 -22.60 31.07 2.17
C PRO A 95 -23.58 31.00 3.34
N ALA A 96 -24.79 31.56 3.17
CA ALA A 96 -25.82 31.56 4.21
C ALA A 96 -26.22 30.15 4.69
N ASP A 97 -25.87 29.12 3.92
CA ASP A 97 -25.90 27.72 4.33
C ASP A 97 -24.50 27.09 4.11
N PRO A 98 -23.73 26.82 5.18
CA PRO A 98 -22.38 26.26 5.05
C PRO A 98 -22.37 24.82 4.54
N THR A 99 -23.55 24.17 4.40
CA THR A 99 -23.66 22.77 3.99
C THR A 99 -23.80 22.56 2.48
N TYR A 100 -23.98 23.65 1.70
CA TYR A 100 -24.11 23.57 0.25
C TYR A 100 -23.37 24.71 -0.46
N THR A 101 -22.18 24.39 -0.95
CA THR A 101 -21.45 25.22 -1.91
C THR A 101 -21.80 24.84 -3.35
N GLY A 102 -22.43 23.68 -3.56
CA GLY A 102 -22.68 23.09 -4.88
C GLY A 102 -21.42 22.52 -5.52
N HIS A 103 -20.31 22.51 -4.77
CA HIS A 103 -19.02 22.02 -5.22
C HIS A 103 -19.06 20.52 -5.54
N GLY A 104 -19.60 19.70 -4.62
CA GLY A 104 -19.61 18.25 -4.80
C GLY A 104 -20.37 17.86 -6.06
N LEU A 105 -21.56 18.45 -6.27
CA LEU A 105 -22.36 18.22 -7.47
C LEU A 105 -21.64 18.70 -8.75
N ARG A 106 -20.91 19.82 -8.69
CA ARG A 106 -20.12 20.31 -9.82
C ARG A 106 -18.98 19.33 -10.17
N CYS A 107 -18.19 18.91 -9.18
CA CYS A 107 -17.13 17.91 -9.36
C CYS A 107 -17.69 16.61 -9.95
N TYR A 108 -18.83 16.13 -9.42
CA TYR A 108 -19.49 14.94 -9.95
C TYR A 108 -19.86 15.09 -11.42
N ARG A 109 -20.48 16.21 -11.81
CA ARG A 109 -20.85 16.48 -13.20
C ARG A 109 -19.65 16.60 -14.13
N GLU A 110 -18.59 17.26 -13.69
CA GLU A 110 -17.36 17.41 -14.47
C GLU A 110 -16.67 16.06 -14.71
N ARG A 111 -16.59 15.19 -13.69
CA ARG A 111 -16.08 13.82 -13.86
C ARG A 111 -17.00 12.96 -14.70
N LEU A 112 -18.32 13.01 -14.47
CA LEU A 112 -19.27 12.28 -15.29
C LEU A 112 -19.18 12.69 -16.76
N ALA A 113 -19.05 13.98 -17.06
CA ALA A 113 -18.89 14.48 -18.42
C ALA A 113 -17.57 14.03 -19.08
N ARG A 114 -16.54 13.74 -18.29
CA ARG A 114 -15.28 13.16 -18.80
C ARG A 114 -15.44 11.68 -19.06
N VAL A 115 -16.04 10.92 -18.15
CA VAL A 115 -16.20 9.46 -18.33
C VAL A 115 -17.23 9.13 -19.41
N ALA A 116 -18.32 9.90 -19.49
CA ALA A 116 -19.37 9.70 -20.49
C ALA A 116 -18.87 10.12 -21.88
N PRO A 117 -18.69 9.20 -22.83
CA PRO A 117 -18.25 9.54 -24.17
C PRO A 117 -19.33 10.32 -24.93
N THR A 118 -18.93 11.29 -25.74
CA THR A 118 -19.88 12.04 -26.59
C THR A 118 -20.26 11.27 -27.86
N SER A 119 -19.44 10.30 -28.25
CA SER A 119 -19.66 9.39 -29.38
C SER A 119 -19.03 8.01 -29.14
N GLU A 120 -19.45 7.01 -29.91
CA GLU A 120 -18.86 5.66 -29.88
C GLU A 120 -17.39 5.67 -30.31
N ASP A 121 -17.03 6.47 -31.32
CA ASP A 121 -15.64 6.62 -31.78
C ASP A 121 -14.73 7.17 -30.66
N GLU A 122 -15.21 8.19 -29.94
CA GLU A 122 -14.46 8.76 -28.81
C GLU A 122 -14.26 7.75 -27.69
N TYR A 123 -15.29 6.94 -27.39
CA TYR A 123 -15.16 5.86 -26.43
C TYR A 123 -14.08 4.85 -26.85
N VAL A 124 -14.12 4.39 -28.10
CA VAL A 124 -13.16 3.41 -28.64
C VAL A 124 -11.73 3.96 -28.58
N ASP A 125 -11.53 5.24 -28.92
CA ASP A 125 -10.20 5.86 -28.88
C ASP A 125 -9.68 5.99 -27.44
N ARG A 126 -10.54 6.34 -26.47
CA ARG A 126 -10.17 6.39 -25.05
C ARG A 126 -9.81 5.02 -24.48
N VAL A 127 -10.55 3.97 -24.87
CA VAL A 127 -10.25 2.58 -24.48
C VAL A 127 -8.86 2.21 -25.01
N LYS A 128 -8.61 2.39 -26.31
CA LYS A 128 -7.29 2.08 -26.92
C LYS A 128 -6.16 2.86 -26.26
N HIS A 129 -6.38 4.15 -25.96
CA HIS A 129 -5.38 4.96 -25.28
C HIS A 129 -5.07 4.41 -23.88
N SER A 130 -6.10 4.05 -23.12
CA SER A 130 -5.96 3.54 -21.76
C SER A 130 -5.30 2.16 -21.73
N GLU A 131 -5.66 1.27 -22.65
CA GLU A 131 -4.97 -0.02 -22.84
C GLU A 131 -3.48 0.19 -23.14
N ALA A 132 -3.15 1.15 -24.01
CA ALA A 132 -1.76 1.47 -24.32
C ALA A 132 -0.99 2.04 -23.11
N GLU A 133 -1.62 2.88 -22.27
CA GLU A 133 -1.00 3.37 -21.04
C GLU A 133 -0.81 2.26 -20.00
N ILE A 134 -1.81 1.37 -19.83
CA ILE A 134 -1.69 0.19 -18.97
C ILE A 134 -0.54 -0.71 -19.43
N ASP A 135 -0.41 -0.95 -20.74
CA ASP A 135 0.68 -1.75 -21.30
C ASP A 135 2.06 -1.11 -21.10
N ARG A 136 2.14 0.22 -21.15
CA ARG A 136 3.37 0.95 -20.79
C ARG A 136 3.70 0.78 -19.31
N VAL A 137 2.73 0.90 -18.42
CA VAL A 137 2.93 0.67 -16.98
C VAL A 137 3.43 -0.75 -16.73
N LYS A 138 2.81 -1.76 -17.35
CA LYS A 138 3.29 -3.15 -17.27
C LYS A 138 4.73 -3.30 -17.75
N LEU A 139 5.11 -2.59 -18.83
CA LEU A 139 6.48 -2.60 -19.35
C LEU A 139 7.47 -1.98 -18.35
N MET A 140 7.09 -0.84 -17.73
CA MET A 140 7.88 -0.16 -16.70
C MET A 140 8.12 -1.07 -15.49
N LEU A 141 7.09 -1.82 -15.07
CA LEU A 141 7.16 -2.71 -13.91
C LEU A 141 7.86 -4.05 -14.18
N ARG A 142 8.39 -4.30 -15.40
CA ARG A 142 9.12 -5.54 -15.71
C ARG A 142 10.43 -5.71 -14.94
N GLU A 143 11.05 -4.61 -14.51
CA GLU A 143 12.25 -4.64 -13.67
C GLU A 143 11.95 -5.14 -12.24
N GLY A 144 10.66 -5.21 -11.89
CA GLY A 144 10.20 -5.72 -10.61
C GLY A 144 10.70 -4.88 -9.43
N PRO A 145 11.06 -5.51 -8.30
CA PRO A 145 11.55 -4.80 -7.11
C PRO A 145 12.86 -4.00 -7.32
N GLN A 146 13.53 -4.15 -8.46
CA GLN A 146 14.77 -3.42 -8.78
C GLN A 146 14.53 -2.10 -9.53
N ALA A 147 13.27 -1.81 -9.90
CA ALA A 147 12.92 -0.57 -10.57
C ALA A 147 13.26 0.65 -9.67
N SER A 148 13.63 1.77 -10.29
CA SER A 148 13.92 3.00 -9.55
C SER A 148 12.67 3.62 -8.96
N GLU A 149 12.85 4.51 -7.98
CA GLU A 149 11.74 5.24 -7.36
C GLU A 149 10.93 6.04 -8.39
N GLU A 150 11.60 6.69 -9.33
CA GLU A 150 10.97 7.47 -10.40
C GLU A 150 10.10 6.61 -11.30
N VAL A 151 10.49 5.35 -11.55
CA VAL A 151 9.69 4.40 -12.33
C VAL A 151 8.37 4.09 -11.63
N PHE A 152 8.40 3.87 -10.30
CA PHE A 152 7.18 3.62 -9.52
C PHE A 152 6.27 4.84 -9.45
N VAL A 153 6.84 6.03 -9.23
CA VAL A 153 6.10 7.30 -9.18
C VAL A 153 5.41 7.58 -10.52
N GLU A 154 6.14 7.47 -11.63
CA GLU A 154 5.59 7.68 -12.97
C GLU A 154 4.54 6.63 -13.33
N ALA A 155 4.76 5.35 -13.00
CA ALA A 155 3.82 4.28 -13.24
C ALA A 155 2.50 4.51 -12.47
N ALA A 156 2.61 4.85 -11.18
CA ALA A 156 1.46 5.13 -10.34
C ALA A 156 0.66 6.35 -10.84
N PHE A 157 1.35 7.41 -11.25
CA PHE A 157 0.71 8.61 -11.82
C PHE A 157 -0.04 8.31 -13.12
N ARG A 158 0.55 7.53 -14.05
CA ARG A 158 -0.13 7.11 -15.28
C ARG A 158 -1.41 6.32 -15.01
N LEU A 159 -1.41 5.45 -14.00
CA LEU A 159 -2.60 4.73 -13.59
C LEU A 159 -3.69 5.68 -13.06
N VAL A 160 -3.33 6.78 -12.39
CA VAL A 160 -4.30 7.81 -11.98
C VAL A 160 -4.94 8.46 -13.20
N LEU A 161 -4.14 8.76 -14.23
CA LEU A 161 -4.67 9.31 -15.49
C LEU A 161 -5.64 8.35 -16.17
N VAL A 162 -5.35 7.05 -16.21
CA VAL A 162 -6.26 6.03 -16.75
C VAL A 162 -7.54 5.94 -15.94
N GLN A 163 -7.42 5.96 -14.61
CA GLN A 163 -8.53 5.81 -13.68
C GLN A 163 -9.56 6.95 -13.78
N GLU A 164 -9.14 8.17 -14.16
CA GLU A 164 -10.07 9.28 -14.43
C GLU A 164 -11.06 8.97 -15.55
N TRP A 165 -10.68 8.15 -16.52
CA TRP A 165 -11.54 7.75 -17.64
C TRP A 165 -12.23 6.41 -17.38
N PHE A 166 -11.54 5.50 -16.68
CA PHE A 166 -11.98 4.13 -16.39
C PHE A 166 -11.91 3.84 -14.90
N PRO A 167 -12.79 4.47 -14.09
CA PRO A 167 -12.74 4.34 -12.62
C PRO A 167 -13.03 2.92 -12.12
N ALA A 168 -13.78 2.14 -12.89
CA ALA A 168 -14.08 0.74 -12.65
C ALA A 168 -13.02 -0.22 -13.25
N SER A 169 -11.81 0.27 -13.52
CA SER A 169 -10.70 -0.58 -13.97
C SER A 169 -10.05 -1.31 -12.79
N ALA A 170 -10.49 -2.55 -12.53
CA ALA A 170 -9.85 -3.42 -11.54
C ALA A 170 -8.35 -3.62 -11.83
N GLU A 171 -7.94 -3.54 -13.10
CA GLU A 171 -6.54 -3.65 -13.52
C GLU A 171 -5.67 -2.50 -13.01
N CYS A 172 -6.19 -1.27 -12.91
CA CYS A 172 -5.45 -0.15 -12.32
C CYS A 172 -5.13 -0.41 -10.84
N TYR A 173 -6.12 -0.87 -10.07
CA TYR A 173 -5.94 -1.20 -8.65
C TYR A 173 -5.01 -2.41 -8.45
N TYR A 174 -5.11 -3.43 -9.31
CA TYR A 174 -4.14 -4.52 -9.35
C TYR A 174 -2.70 -4.02 -9.57
N LEU A 175 -2.48 -3.09 -10.52
CA LEU A 175 -1.14 -2.57 -10.80
C LEU A 175 -0.62 -1.66 -9.69
N TRP A 176 -1.45 -0.86 -9.02
CA TRP A 176 -1.03 -0.16 -7.80
C TRP A 176 -0.70 -1.12 -6.66
N ALA A 177 -1.47 -2.19 -6.48
CA ALA A 177 -1.15 -3.23 -5.51
C ALA A 177 0.19 -3.89 -5.83
N LEU A 178 0.47 -4.15 -7.10
CA LEU A 178 1.74 -4.71 -7.56
C LEU A 178 2.91 -3.76 -7.26
N ILE A 179 2.74 -2.45 -7.47
CA ILE A 179 3.73 -1.43 -7.08
C ILE A 179 4.00 -1.50 -5.57
N CYS A 180 2.94 -1.50 -4.75
CA CYS A 180 3.07 -1.60 -3.29
C CYS A 180 3.76 -2.90 -2.87
N TYR A 181 3.41 -4.02 -3.50
CA TYR A 181 4.04 -5.32 -3.24
C TYR A 181 5.54 -5.32 -3.59
N MET A 182 5.92 -4.78 -4.76
CA MET A 182 7.33 -4.61 -5.16
C MET A 182 8.10 -3.68 -4.20
N ARG A 183 7.40 -2.73 -3.58
CA ARG A 183 7.90 -1.82 -2.54
C ARG A 183 7.81 -2.39 -1.13
N ASN A 184 7.45 -3.68 -1.00
CA ASN A 184 7.39 -4.38 0.28
C ASN A 184 6.35 -3.79 1.27
N THR A 185 5.36 -3.05 0.77
CA THR A 185 4.28 -2.43 1.56
C THR A 185 2.98 -3.23 1.45
N LEU A 186 2.93 -4.30 2.25
CA LEU A 186 1.88 -5.33 2.15
C LEU A 186 0.48 -4.82 2.51
N LYS A 187 0.37 -3.92 3.49
CA LYS A 187 -0.92 -3.34 3.92
C LYS A 187 -1.57 -2.52 2.78
N PRO A 188 -0.90 -1.51 2.18
CA PRO A 188 -1.42 -0.83 0.99
C PRO A 188 -1.73 -1.77 -0.17
N ALA A 189 -0.89 -2.77 -0.43
CA ALA A 189 -1.13 -3.75 -1.49
C ALA A 189 -2.46 -4.50 -1.27
N LEU A 190 -2.74 -5.00 -0.06
CA LEU A 190 -4.00 -5.66 0.27
C LEU A 190 -5.21 -4.72 0.17
N ALA A 191 -5.06 -3.45 0.56
CA ALA A 191 -6.13 -2.46 0.43
C ALA A 191 -6.53 -2.25 -1.04
N PHE A 192 -5.55 -2.08 -1.92
CA PHE A 192 -5.81 -1.96 -3.36
C PHE A 192 -6.42 -3.24 -3.96
N LEU A 193 -5.97 -4.43 -3.53
CA LEU A 193 -6.53 -5.70 -4.00
C LEU A 193 -7.98 -5.89 -3.55
N SER A 194 -8.33 -5.44 -2.34
CA SER A 194 -9.72 -5.44 -1.88
C SER A 194 -10.60 -4.57 -2.78
N ILE A 195 -10.15 -3.36 -3.12
CA ILE A 195 -10.89 -2.46 -4.03
C ILE A 195 -11.01 -3.09 -5.43
N ALA A 196 -9.92 -3.67 -5.95
CA ALA A 196 -9.93 -4.34 -7.24
C ALA A 196 -10.91 -5.52 -7.28
N HIS A 197 -10.98 -6.30 -6.21
CA HIS A 197 -11.90 -7.42 -6.05
C HIS A 197 -13.36 -6.97 -6.01
N ASP A 198 -13.66 -5.89 -5.27
CA ASP A 198 -15.01 -5.31 -5.18
C ASP A 198 -15.49 -4.79 -6.56
N ILE A 199 -14.57 -4.29 -7.38
CA ILE A 199 -14.86 -3.84 -8.76
C ILE A 199 -15.09 -5.02 -9.70
N ASN A 200 -14.22 -6.04 -9.65
CA ASN A 200 -14.33 -7.23 -10.49
C ASN A 200 -13.85 -8.48 -9.76
N SER A 201 -14.80 -9.21 -9.19
CA SER A 201 -14.54 -10.44 -8.43
C SER A 201 -14.04 -11.60 -9.29
N ASP A 202 -14.11 -11.52 -10.62
CA ASP A 202 -13.69 -12.58 -11.54
C ASP A 202 -12.31 -12.31 -12.15
N PHE A 203 -11.67 -11.19 -11.82
CA PHE A 203 -10.36 -10.82 -12.36
C PHE A 203 -9.23 -11.64 -11.72
N ALA A 204 -8.88 -12.76 -12.36
CA ALA A 204 -7.92 -13.76 -11.85
C ALA A 204 -6.59 -13.18 -11.28
N PRO A 205 -5.92 -12.20 -11.92
CA PRO A 205 -4.67 -11.63 -11.40
C PRO A 205 -4.79 -11.04 -9.99
N VAL A 206 -5.95 -10.51 -9.61
CA VAL A 206 -6.20 -9.99 -8.25
C VAL A 206 -6.16 -11.11 -7.22
N HIS A 207 -6.81 -12.24 -7.50
CA HIS A 207 -6.83 -13.39 -6.59
C HIS A 207 -5.45 -14.00 -6.38
N GLU A 208 -4.70 -14.13 -7.47
CA GLU A 208 -3.33 -14.68 -7.45
C GLU A 208 -2.42 -13.80 -6.57
N LEU A 209 -2.39 -12.49 -6.86
CA LEU A 209 -1.57 -11.55 -6.10
C LEU A 209 -2.06 -11.41 -4.65
N GLN A 210 -3.37 -11.41 -4.41
CA GLN A 210 -3.93 -11.32 -3.05
C GLN A 210 -3.55 -12.54 -2.21
N ALA A 211 -3.59 -13.75 -2.77
CA ALA A 211 -3.14 -14.95 -2.06
C ALA A 211 -1.65 -14.86 -1.70
N GLU A 212 -0.81 -14.37 -2.62
CA GLU A 212 0.63 -14.19 -2.39
C GLU A 212 0.91 -13.14 -1.31
N VAL A 213 0.36 -11.94 -1.46
CA VAL A 213 0.53 -10.83 -0.49
C VAL A 213 -0.02 -11.22 0.88
N GLN A 214 -1.17 -11.89 0.95
CA GLN A 214 -1.75 -12.35 2.22
C GLN A 214 -0.88 -13.43 2.89
N SER A 215 -0.32 -14.36 2.11
CA SER A 215 0.62 -15.36 2.62
C SER A 215 1.85 -14.70 3.23
N MET A 216 2.44 -13.73 2.52
CA MET A 216 3.58 -12.94 3.00
C MET A 216 3.21 -12.17 4.27
N ALA A 217 2.10 -11.43 4.25
CA ALA A 217 1.62 -10.64 5.38
C ALA A 217 1.38 -11.50 6.63
N ASN A 218 0.78 -12.68 6.46
CA ASN A 218 0.58 -13.64 7.55
C ASN A 218 1.91 -14.15 8.12
N GLY A 219 2.93 -14.36 7.28
CA GLY A 219 4.26 -14.75 7.73
C GLY A 219 4.95 -13.65 8.53
N VAL A 220 4.90 -12.42 8.02
CA VAL A 220 5.55 -11.22 8.57
C VAL A 220 4.86 -10.72 9.85
N PHE A 221 3.55 -10.50 9.82
CA PHE A 221 2.79 -9.95 10.95
C PHE A 221 2.29 -11.04 11.91
N GLY A 222 2.43 -12.30 11.53
CA GLY A 222 1.90 -13.43 12.30
C GLY A 222 0.38 -13.58 12.15
N VAL A 223 -0.10 -14.75 12.55
CA VAL A 223 -1.52 -15.05 12.72
C VAL A 223 -1.80 -15.36 14.19
N ALA A 224 -3.05 -15.67 14.55
CA ALA A 224 -3.41 -16.03 15.93
C ALA A 224 -2.46 -17.11 16.51
N GLY A 225 -1.77 -16.78 17.60
CA GLY A 225 -0.79 -17.65 18.25
C GLY A 225 0.65 -17.55 17.71
N GLN A 226 0.89 -16.73 16.69
CA GLN A 226 2.23 -16.44 16.18
C GLN A 226 2.61 -14.98 16.47
N ALA A 227 3.79 -14.77 17.01
CA ALA A 227 4.37 -13.45 17.16
C ALA A 227 4.72 -12.87 15.77
N PRO A 228 4.53 -11.56 15.56
CA PRO A 228 5.03 -10.88 14.37
C PRO A 228 6.55 -11.00 14.30
N LEU A 229 7.10 -11.06 13.09
CA LEU A 229 8.54 -10.98 12.82
C LEU A 229 8.99 -9.53 12.67
N LEU A 230 8.20 -8.68 12.02
CA LEU A 230 8.53 -7.27 11.80
C LEU A 230 7.55 -6.33 12.52
N ASP A 231 7.93 -5.05 12.59
CA ASP A 231 7.02 -3.98 12.99
C ASP A 231 5.95 -3.70 11.92
N GLU A 232 4.99 -2.83 12.25
CA GLU A 232 3.87 -2.53 11.36
C GLU A 232 4.27 -1.80 10.07
N SER A 233 5.43 -1.14 10.06
CA SER A 233 6.00 -0.43 8.93
C SER A 233 6.95 -1.29 8.09
N CYS A 234 7.16 -2.56 8.47
CA CYS A 234 8.15 -3.46 7.88
C CYS A 234 9.58 -2.87 7.85
N SER A 235 9.87 -1.87 8.69
CA SER A 235 11.14 -1.14 8.71
C SER A 235 12.15 -1.77 9.67
N GLY A 236 11.67 -2.59 10.60
CA GLY A 236 12.48 -3.20 11.63
C GLY A 236 11.87 -4.47 12.19
N PRO A 237 12.62 -5.20 13.01
CA PRO A 237 12.12 -6.40 13.67
C PRO A 237 11.03 -6.04 14.69
N SER A 238 10.10 -6.97 14.90
CA SER A 238 9.18 -6.91 16.03
C SER A 238 9.96 -6.92 17.35
N PRO A 239 9.35 -6.47 18.47
CA PRO A 239 10.01 -6.51 19.78
C PRO A 239 10.51 -7.91 20.17
N GLN A 240 9.76 -8.96 19.81
CA GLN A 240 10.10 -10.35 20.08
C GLN A 240 11.28 -10.81 19.23
N LEU A 241 11.27 -10.52 17.91
CA LEU A 241 12.39 -10.86 17.03
C LEU A 241 13.65 -10.08 17.43
N ALA A 242 13.54 -8.78 17.70
CA ALA A 242 14.66 -7.94 18.15
C ALA A 242 15.34 -8.52 19.41
N LYS A 243 14.52 -8.98 20.37
CA LYS A 243 15.00 -9.64 21.59
C LYS A 243 15.70 -10.97 21.28
N ALA A 244 15.15 -11.80 20.40
CA ALA A 244 15.76 -13.05 19.99
C ALA A 244 17.11 -12.82 19.30
N LEU A 245 17.16 -11.88 18.34
CA LEU A 245 18.38 -11.50 17.64
C LEU A 245 19.45 -10.95 18.57
N ALA A 246 19.10 -10.13 19.56
CA ALA A 246 20.05 -9.65 20.57
C ALA A 246 20.62 -10.80 21.42
N LEU A 247 19.81 -11.81 21.76
CA LEU A 247 20.28 -12.99 22.48
C LEU A 247 21.19 -13.87 21.62
N ILE A 248 20.87 -14.04 20.34
CA ILE A 248 21.71 -14.75 19.37
C ILE A 248 23.05 -14.01 19.24
N PHE A 249 23.02 -12.71 18.99
CA PHE A 249 24.21 -11.88 18.88
C PHE A 249 25.13 -12.04 20.08
N ASN A 250 24.62 -11.84 21.29
CA ASN A 250 25.39 -11.96 22.53
C ASN A 250 25.91 -13.38 22.81
N HIS A 251 25.29 -14.41 22.23
CA HIS A 251 25.76 -15.78 22.34
C HIS A 251 26.99 -16.05 21.46
N PHE A 252 27.01 -15.46 20.26
CA PHE A 252 28.08 -15.65 19.29
C PHE A 252 29.21 -14.64 19.38
N ASP A 253 28.98 -13.45 19.94
CA ASP A 253 29.99 -12.44 20.28
C ASP A 253 30.81 -12.92 21.49
N ARG A 254 31.78 -13.80 21.24
CA ARG A 254 32.51 -14.55 22.28
C ARG A 254 33.50 -13.66 23.00
N ASP A 255 34.13 -12.74 22.30
CA ASP A 255 35.06 -11.78 22.87
C ASP A 255 34.37 -10.51 23.42
N ARG A 256 33.05 -10.36 23.20
CA ARG A 256 32.20 -9.30 23.73
C ARG A 256 32.62 -7.91 23.26
N ASP A 257 33.23 -7.85 22.07
CA ASP A 257 33.72 -6.61 21.50
C ASP A 257 32.61 -5.83 20.77
N GLY A 258 31.41 -6.42 20.65
CA GLY A 258 30.25 -5.85 20.00
C GLY A 258 30.23 -6.07 18.48
N VAL A 259 31.07 -6.96 17.95
CA VAL A 259 31.16 -7.28 16.52
C VAL A 259 31.34 -8.79 16.33
N LEU A 260 30.41 -9.41 15.61
CA LEU A 260 30.60 -10.78 15.13
C LEU A 260 31.64 -10.79 14.02
N ASN A 261 32.86 -11.20 14.35
CA ASN A 261 33.93 -11.34 13.37
C ASN A 261 33.70 -12.55 12.44
N MET A 262 34.56 -12.76 11.44
CA MET A 262 34.39 -13.83 10.44
C MET A 262 34.26 -15.24 11.05
N SER A 263 34.94 -15.51 12.17
CA SER A 263 34.89 -16.80 12.84
C SER A 263 33.54 -17.01 13.52
N GLU A 264 33.04 -15.97 14.20
CA GLU A 264 31.76 -15.99 14.92
C GLU A 264 30.58 -16.03 13.95
N LEU A 265 30.63 -15.24 12.88
CA LEU A 265 29.65 -15.33 11.78
C LEU A 265 29.67 -16.71 11.12
N GLY A 266 30.84 -17.30 10.92
CA GLY A 266 30.95 -18.69 10.47
C GLY A 266 30.24 -19.68 11.39
N ALA A 267 30.25 -19.43 12.70
CA ALA A 267 29.51 -20.23 13.67
C ALA A 267 28.00 -20.00 13.61
N VAL A 268 27.55 -18.76 13.42
CA VAL A 268 26.12 -18.42 13.19
C VAL A 268 25.60 -19.18 11.96
N VAL A 269 26.29 -19.06 10.82
CA VAL A 269 25.88 -19.71 9.57
C VAL A 269 25.93 -21.24 9.67
N ARG A 270 26.85 -21.79 10.46
CA ARG A 270 26.89 -23.24 10.70
C ARG A 270 25.65 -23.73 11.44
N VAL A 271 25.10 -22.93 12.35
CA VAL A 271 23.85 -23.29 13.06
C VAL A 271 22.65 -23.21 12.11
N THR A 272 22.58 -22.21 11.24
CA THR A 272 21.46 -22.07 10.29
C THR A 272 21.50 -23.10 9.16
N ASN A 273 22.68 -23.41 8.62
CA ASN A 273 22.83 -24.27 7.44
C ASN A 273 23.21 -25.72 7.78
N GLY A 274 23.54 -26.01 9.05
CA GLY A 274 24.02 -27.31 9.51
C GLY A 274 25.44 -27.69 9.03
N GLN A 275 26.06 -26.88 8.16
CA GLN A 275 27.39 -27.09 7.61
C GLN A 275 28.23 -25.80 7.65
N PRO A 276 29.57 -25.90 7.73
CA PRO A 276 30.44 -24.72 7.68
C PRO A 276 30.30 -24.00 6.33
N ALA A 277 30.10 -22.68 6.36
CA ALA A 277 30.06 -21.89 5.13
C ALA A 277 31.46 -21.70 4.53
N PRO A 278 31.59 -21.69 3.19
CA PRO A 278 32.84 -21.32 2.53
C PRO A 278 33.28 -19.90 2.94
N PRO A 279 34.60 -19.64 3.14
CA PRO A 279 35.09 -18.32 3.54
C PRO A 279 34.69 -17.18 2.58
N ALA A 280 34.58 -17.48 1.28
CA ALA A 280 34.14 -16.52 0.27
C ALA A 280 32.69 -16.05 0.50
N MET A 281 31.80 -16.97 0.91
CA MET A 281 30.42 -16.66 1.25
C MET A 281 30.33 -15.75 2.47
N ILE A 282 31.08 -16.05 3.54
CA ILE A 282 31.13 -15.18 4.74
C ILE A 282 31.65 -13.79 4.39
N THR A 283 32.69 -13.71 3.55
CA THR A 283 33.24 -12.42 3.10
C THR A 283 32.20 -11.61 2.33
N GLN A 284 31.44 -12.26 1.44
CA GLN A 284 30.35 -11.62 0.70
C GLN A 284 29.25 -11.10 1.63
N ILE A 285 28.79 -11.94 2.56
CA ILE A 285 27.76 -11.61 3.56
C ILE A 285 28.20 -10.43 4.44
N VAL A 286 29.45 -10.42 4.90
CA VAL A 286 30.04 -9.27 5.62
C VAL A 286 30.04 -8.01 4.77
N GLY A 287 30.39 -8.14 3.48
CA GLY A 287 30.37 -7.01 2.54
C GLY A 287 28.99 -6.43 2.26
N THR A 288 27.93 -7.25 2.32
CA THR A 288 26.56 -6.80 2.03
C THR A 288 25.90 -6.08 3.20
N PHE A 289 26.00 -6.61 4.42
CA PHE A 289 25.24 -6.07 5.58
C PHE A 289 26.11 -5.44 6.67
N GLY A 290 27.43 -5.62 6.61
CA GLY A 290 28.36 -5.08 7.61
C GLY A 290 29.49 -4.30 6.96
N GLY A 291 30.71 -4.62 7.35
CA GLY A 291 31.91 -4.00 6.81
C GLY A 291 32.96 -3.79 7.89
N GLN A 292 33.65 -2.66 7.84
CA GLN A 292 34.61 -2.25 8.88
C GLN A 292 33.87 -1.56 10.02
N ILE A 293 33.67 -2.27 11.12
CA ILE A 293 32.95 -1.79 12.30
C ILE A 293 33.97 -1.47 13.40
N SER A 294 33.77 -0.35 14.08
CA SER A 294 34.57 0.00 15.27
C SER A 294 34.08 -0.83 16.46
N SER A 295 34.88 -1.76 16.93
CA SER A 295 34.56 -2.51 18.14
C SER A 295 34.62 -1.61 19.38
N ARG A 296 34.14 -2.11 20.52
CA ARG A 296 34.20 -1.38 21.81
C ARG A 296 35.60 -0.95 22.22
N SER A 297 36.63 -1.64 21.74
CA SER A 297 38.03 -1.28 21.95
C SER A 297 38.52 -0.13 21.07
N GLY A 298 37.71 0.35 20.13
CA GLY A 298 38.08 1.31 19.10
C GLY A 298 38.80 0.70 17.89
N ARG A 299 39.03 -0.63 17.89
CA ARG A 299 39.64 -1.33 16.76
C ARG A 299 38.62 -1.52 15.63
N LYS A 300 39.05 -1.29 14.38
CA LYS A 300 38.26 -1.65 13.20
C LYS A 300 38.34 -3.15 12.94
N VAL A 301 37.20 -3.81 12.91
CA VAL A 301 37.05 -5.25 12.68
C VAL A 301 36.08 -5.45 11.52
N ALA A 302 36.41 -6.39 10.61
CA ALA A 302 35.48 -6.82 9.58
C ALA A 302 34.45 -7.77 10.19
N GLY A 303 33.18 -7.39 10.18
CA GLY A 303 32.14 -8.21 10.81
C GLY A 303 30.77 -7.53 10.82
N TRP A 304 29.90 -8.03 11.68
CA TRP A 304 28.53 -7.54 11.88
C TRP A 304 28.35 -7.07 13.32
N ASP A 305 27.81 -5.87 13.51
CA ASP A 305 27.23 -5.50 14.79
C ASP A 305 25.78 -6.00 14.86
N LEU A 306 25.09 -5.70 15.98
CA LEU A 306 23.69 -6.09 16.14
C LEU A 306 22.78 -5.47 15.07
N GLY A 307 23.12 -4.27 14.58
CA GLY A 307 22.39 -3.60 13.50
C GLY A 307 22.53 -4.36 12.17
N SER A 308 23.74 -4.76 11.80
CA SER A 308 24.00 -5.59 10.63
C SER A 308 23.25 -6.93 10.67
N LEU A 309 23.28 -7.63 11.82
CA LEU A 309 22.53 -8.88 11.99
C LEU A 309 21.01 -8.65 11.86
N THR A 310 20.51 -7.54 12.43
CA THR A 310 19.10 -7.17 12.34
C THR A 310 18.70 -6.89 10.90
N ASN A 311 19.47 -6.09 10.17
CA ASN A 311 19.20 -5.76 8.77
C ASN A 311 19.19 -7.00 7.88
N PHE A 312 20.09 -7.96 8.13
CA PHE A 312 20.07 -9.25 7.44
C PHE A 312 18.75 -10.00 7.66
N TYR A 313 18.31 -10.14 8.91
CA TYR A 313 17.07 -10.85 9.21
C TYR A 313 15.81 -10.11 8.74
N VAL A 314 15.81 -8.78 8.74
CA VAL A 314 14.72 -7.99 8.14
C VAL A 314 14.66 -8.27 6.64
N ALA A 315 15.78 -8.20 5.93
CA ALA A 315 15.84 -8.48 4.50
C ALA A 315 15.42 -9.92 4.17
N GLN A 316 15.88 -10.90 4.95
CA GLN A 316 15.46 -12.29 4.81
C GLN A 316 13.96 -12.46 5.07
N THR A 317 13.42 -11.82 6.12
CA THR A 317 12.00 -11.91 6.47
C THR A 317 11.09 -11.36 5.38
N MET A 318 11.50 -10.30 4.68
CA MET A 318 10.73 -9.73 3.57
C MET A 318 10.70 -10.63 2.32
N GLN A 319 11.65 -11.56 2.20
CA GLN A 319 11.70 -12.52 1.10
C GLN A 319 11.05 -13.86 1.48
N ASP A 320 11.37 -14.35 2.67
CA ASP A 320 10.89 -15.61 3.20
C ASP A 320 10.74 -15.54 4.74
N PRO A 321 9.55 -15.16 5.24
CA PRO A 321 9.29 -15.13 6.68
C PRO A 321 9.32 -16.52 7.31
N GLN A 322 9.09 -17.60 6.53
CA GLN A 322 9.15 -18.97 7.04
C GLN A 322 10.59 -19.38 7.30
N GLU A 323 11.54 -19.03 6.41
CA GLU A 323 12.97 -19.30 6.64
C GLU A 323 13.45 -18.62 7.92
N THR A 324 13.03 -17.38 8.18
CA THR A 324 13.37 -16.69 9.43
C THR A 324 12.86 -17.44 10.66
N ARG A 325 11.63 -17.95 10.65
CA ARG A 325 11.09 -18.75 11.76
C ARG A 325 11.87 -20.06 11.94
N GLN A 326 12.23 -20.73 10.85
CA GLN A 326 13.04 -21.95 10.89
C GLN A 326 14.42 -21.68 11.45
N ASP A 327 15.05 -20.57 11.09
CA ASP A 327 16.32 -20.14 11.66
C ASP A 327 16.21 -19.90 13.17
N MET A 328 15.16 -19.20 13.61
CA MET A 328 14.93 -19.00 15.05
C MET A 328 14.82 -20.33 15.81
N ALA A 329 14.18 -21.34 15.21
CA ALA A 329 14.12 -22.68 15.78
C ALA A 329 15.51 -23.35 15.91
N LYS A 330 16.39 -23.17 14.92
CA LYS A 330 17.77 -23.69 14.97
C LYS A 330 18.60 -23.05 16.09
N PHE A 331 18.25 -21.82 16.51
CA PHE A 331 18.84 -21.14 17.66
C PHE A 331 18.18 -21.45 19.02
N GLY A 332 17.19 -22.36 19.05
CA GLY A 332 16.50 -22.77 20.28
C GLY A 332 15.37 -21.82 20.71
N PHE A 333 14.76 -21.11 19.77
CA PHE A 333 13.54 -20.35 20.00
C PHE A 333 12.33 -21.10 19.42
N ASP A 334 11.17 -20.91 20.01
CA ASP A 334 9.93 -21.41 19.45
C ASP A 334 9.60 -20.61 18.17
N PRO A 335 9.38 -21.26 17.00
CA PRO A 335 9.23 -20.57 15.71
C PRO A 335 7.94 -19.73 15.61
N HIS A 336 6.97 -19.96 16.49
CA HIS A 336 5.72 -19.23 16.50
C HIS A 336 5.78 -18.03 17.43
N THR A 337 6.21 -18.22 18.68
CA THR A 337 6.21 -17.20 19.73
C THR A 337 7.52 -16.41 19.83
N LEU A 338 8.60 -16.93 19.24
CA LEU A 338 9.98 -16.41 19.34
C LEU A 338 10.50 -16.36 20.80
N CYS A 339 9.85 -17.09 21.70
CA CYS A 339 10.31 -17.28 23.06
C CYS A 339 11.40 -18.35 23.10
N LYS A 340 12.40 -18.18 23.97
CA LYS A 340 13.46 -19.17 24.17
C LYS A 340 12.87 -20.43 24.83
N VAL A 341 13.19 -21.60 24.27
CA VAL A 341 12.72 -22.92 24.75
C VAL A 341 13.67 -23.48 25.81
#